data_AF-A0AAD5UVN6-F1
#
_entry.id   AF-A0AAD5UVN6-F1
#
_cell.length_a   1.000
_cell.length_b   1.000
_cell.length_c   1.000
_cell.angle_alpha   90.00
_cell.angle_beta   90.00
_cell.angle_gamma   90.00
#
_symmetry.space_group_name_H-M   'P 1'
#
loop_
_entity.id
_entity.type
_entity.pdbx_description
1 polymer ?
#
loop_
_entity_poly.entity_id
_entity_poly.type
_entity_poly.pdbx_seq_one_letter_code
_entity_poly.pdbx_strand_id
1 'polypeptide(L)'
;MDRAVKIWRVPSSSAHKLRRVDKPLFSTDLIHKSRVLSISWLSNDTLISHSSPAWMRREGPETTLGDEPGRIVIWRWLGWNRFFPPDHVPQGVMRGCISDYRQSESFKILSSYSLQSTTLKLHVSAPFVSPDTGSTPHDPLVLVPMEKTIRIMNITDFKPRKPPPCPLDNVLAEQIRKLNITTPQPEVSEEGHEEEGTQSKSGPPPTTGNHIPVEVSPEDLFQSVEGWEASVTQTETMNRTTLPDINSCELAYGGKVILGVGNKETLYMWRLVPKGSRKS
;
A
#
# COMPACT_ATOMS: atom_id res chain seq x y z
N MET A 1 -16.98 4.70 1.21
CA MET A 1 -15.68 5.14 1.77
C MET A 1 -14.65 5.12 0.66
N ASP A 2 -13.73 6.09 0.63
CA ASP A 2 -12.65 6.13 -0.36
C ASP A 2 -11.66 4.97 -0.10
N ARG A 3 -11.26 4.28 -1.17
CA ARG A 3 -10.25 3.19 -1.16
C ARG A 3 -8.92 3.68 -1.74
N ALA A 4 -8.86 4.95 -2.12
CA ALA A 4 -7.72 5.51 -2.81
C ALA A 4 -6.57 5.82 -1.85
N VAL A 5 -5.37 5.51 -2.31
CA VAL A 5 -4.11 6.05 -1.78
C VAL A 5 -3.77 7.31 -2.55
N LYS A 6 -3.41 8.39 -1.84
CA LYS A 6 -3.03 9.67 -2.45
C LYS A 6 -1.71 10.17 -1.89
N ILE A 7 -0.80 10.60 -2.75
CA ILE A 7 0.46 11.28 -2.35
C ILE A 7 0.35 12.74 -2.75
N TRP A 8 0.47 13.62 -1.76
CA TRP A 8 0.41 15.07 -1.94
C TRP A 8 1.78 15.69 -1.70
N ARG A 9 2.12 16.71 -2.48
CA ARG A 9 3.24 17.58 -2.15
C ARG A 9 2.81 18.56 -1.06
N VAL A 10 3.62 18.69 -0.02
CA VAL A 10 3.50 19.81 0.92
C VAL A 10 4.42 20.93 0.42
N PRO A 11 3.88 22.09 -0.03
CA PRO A 11 4.73 23.21 -0.42
C PRO A 11 5.46 23.77 0.81
N SER A 12 6.66 24.32 0.60
CA SER A 12 7.36 25.07 1.65
C SER A 12 6.44 26.17 2.20
N SER A 13 6.19 26.15 3.50
CA SER A 13 5.34 27.16 4.12
C SER A 13 6.06 28.51 4.11
N SER A 14 5.42 29.52 3.53
CA SER A 14 5.74 30.91 3.85
C SER A 14 4.79 31.31 4.97
N ALA A 15 5.31 31.90 6.05
CA ALA A 15 4.60 32.15 7.32
C ALA A 15 3.22 32.83 7.19
N HIS A 16 2.92 33.49 6.06
CA HIS A 16 1.70 34.28 5.88
C HIS A 16 0.85 33.91 4.65
N LYS A 17 1.11 32.78 3.98
CA LYS A 17 0.34 32.41 2.78
C LYS A 17 -0.01 30.93 2.75
N LEU A 18 -1.31 30.65 2.83
CA LEU A 18 -1.85 29.33 2.51
C LEU A 18 -1.76 29.13 0.99
N ARG A 19 -1.20 27.98 0.58
CA ARG A 19 -1.17 27.57 -0.82
C ARG A 19 -2.16 26.44 -1.04
N ARG A 20 -3.07 26.63 -1.99
CA ARG A 20 -3.99 25.59 -2.42
C ARG A 20 -3.28 24.64 -3.39
N VAL A 21 -3.40 23.33 -3.14
CA VAL A 21 -2.94 22.27 -4.03
C VAL A 21 -4.17 21.47 -4.44
N ASP A 22 -4.53 21.52 -5.73
CA ASP A 22 -5.79 20.93 -6.22
C ASP A 22 -5.69 19.45 -6.57
N LYS A 23 -4.47 18.96 -6.84
CA LYS A 23 -4.26 17.61 -7.36
C LYS A 23 -3.11 16.91 -6.63
N PRO A 24 -3.26 15.63 -6.28
CA PRO A 24 -2.16 14.85 -5.75
C PRO A 24 -1.12 14.58 -6.85
N LEU A 25 0.11 14.24 -6.44
CA LEU A 25 1.15 13.73 -7.35
C LEU A 25 0.83 12.31 -7.82
N PHE A 26 0.10 11.55 -7.00
CA PHE A 26 -0.31 10.18 -7.25
C PHE A 26 -1.65 9.92 -6.55
N SER A 27 -2.58 9.25 -7.24
CA SER A 27 -3.83 8.76 -6.66
C SER A 27 -4.19 7.45 -7.33
N THR A 28 -4.52 6.42 -6.57
CA THR A 28 -5.01 5.16 -7.14
C THR A 28 -5.87 4.42 -6.13
N ASP A 29 -6.92 3.76 -6.61
CA ASP A 29 -7.73 2.79 -5.87
C ASP A 29 -7.36 1.33 -6.21
N LEU A 30 -6.36 1.13 -7.08
CA LEU A 30 -5.94 -0.19 -7.57
C LEU A 30 -5.08 -0.98 -6.58
N ILE A 31 -4.62 -0.36 -5.48
CA ILE A 31 -3.77 -1.03 -4.47
C ILE A 31 -4.63 -1.89 -3.52
N HIS A 32 -5.80 -1.39 -3.14
CA HIS A 32 -6.64 -1.99 -2.11
C HIS A 32 -8.08 -2.15 -2.57
N LYS A 33 -8.64 -3.34 -2.36
CA LYS A 33 -10.06 -3.59 -2.65
C LYS A 33 -11.01 -2.98 -1.61
N SER A 34 -10.51 -2.64 -0.43
CA SER A 34 -11.29 -2.16 0.72
C SER A 34 -10.73 -0.83 1.25
N ARG A 35 -11.34 -0.30 2.32
CA ARG A 35 -10.94 1.00 2.89
C ARG A 35 -9.51 0.92 3.41
N VAL A 36 -8.67 1.88 3.01
CA VAL A 36 -7.32 2.03 3.57
C VAL A 36 -7.42 2.58 5.00
N LEU A 37 -6.79 1.90 5.95
CA LEU A 37 -6.76 2.25 7.37
C LEU A 37 -5.47 2.97 7.76
N SER A 38 -4.33 2.56 7.20
CA SER A 38 -3.05 3.21 7.44
C SER A 38 -2.11 3.10 6.23
N ILE A 39 -1.17 4.04 6.16
CA ILE A 39 -0.10 4.10 5.17
C ILE A 39 1.16 4.63 5.85
N SER A 40 2.32 4.07 5.52
CA SER A 40 3.61 4.51 6.06
C SER A 40 4.69 4.37 4.99
N TRP A 41 5.64 5.31 4.99
CA TRP A 41 6.83 5.22 4.16
C TRP A 41 7.83 4.24 4.79
N LEU A 42 8.38 3.34 3.98
CA LEU A 42 9.48 2.46 4.37
C LEU A 42 10.82 2.95 3.84
N SER A 43 10.78 3.60 2.68
CA SER A 43 11.91 4.28 2.05
C SER A 43 11.37 5.49 1.25
N ASN A 44 12.22 6.11 0.44
CA ASN A 44 11.83 7.22 -0.44
C ASN A 44 10.70 6.86 -1.42
N ASP A 45 10.74 5.66 -2.00
CA ASP A 45 9.80 5.24 -3.03
C ASP A 45 8.98 4.01 -2.64
N THR A 46 9.23 3.44 -1.46
CA THR A 46 8.55 2.23 -0.99
C THR A 46 7.67 2.55 0.18
N LEU A 47 6.42 2.11 0.09
CA LEU A 47 5.39 2.33 1.09
C LEU A 47 4.79 0.99 1.50
N ILE A 48 4.23 0.99 2.71
CA ILE A 48 3.36 -0.07 3.19
C ILE A 48 2.00 0.54 3.51
N SER A 49 0.95 -0.15 3.13
CA SER A 49 -0.42 0.26 3.44
C SER A 49 -1.27 -0.91 3.86
N HIS A 50 -2.29 -0.61 4.63
CA HIS A 50 -3.15 -1.58 5.28
C HIS A 50 -4.60 -1.23 5.05
N SER A 51 -5.41 -2.23 4.70
CA SER A 51 -6.84 -2.08 4.48
C SER A 51 -7.70 -2.88 5.45
N SER A 52 -8.90 -2.38 5.71
CA SER A 52 -9.88 -3.06 6.54
C SER A 52 -10.43 -4.31 5.84
N PRO A 53 -10.97 -5.29 6.60
CA PRO A 53 -11.91 -6.26 6.04
C PRO A 53 -13.10 -5.55 5.39
N ALA A 54 -13.74 -6.21 4.42
CA ALA A 54 -14.94 -5.68 3.77
C ALA A 54 -15.80 -6.79 3.18
N TRP A 55 -17.12 -6.58 3.18
CA TRP A 55 -18.03 -7.44 2.42
C TRP A 55 -18.04 -7.04 0.95
N MET A 56 -17.80 -8.01 0.07
CA MET A 56 -17.78 -7.84 -1.38
C MET A 56 -18.75 -8.80 -2.04
N ARG A 57 -19.40 -8.34 -3.11
CA ARG A 57 -20.13 -9.25 -3.99
C ARG A 57 -19.11 -10.09 -4.74
N ARG A 58 -19.22 -11.41 -4.64
CA ARG A 58 -18.42 -12.32 -5.47
C ARG A 58 -19.17 -12.57 -6.76
N GLU A 59 -18.45 -12.46 -7.87
CA GLU A 59 -18.99 -12.82 -9.18
C GLU A 59 -19.07 -14.35 -9.26
N GLY A 60 -20.29 -14.85 -9.42
CA GLY A 60 -20.64 -16.25 -9.53
C GLY A 60 -22.06 -16.39 -10.08
N PRO A 61 -22.51 -17.61 -10.41
CA PRO A 61 -23.87 -17.83 -10.93
C PRO A 61 -24.94 -17.32 -9.95
N GLU A 62 -24.64 -17.32 -8.66
CA GLU A 62 -25.42 -16.65 -7.61
C GLU A 62 -24.59 -15.51 -7.01
N THR A 63 -25.13 -14.29 -7.03
CA THR A 63 -24.48 -13.12 -6.42
C THR A 63 -24.52 -13.27 -4.90
N THR A 64 -23.45 -13.84 -4.33
CA THR A 64 -23.29 -13.99 -2.88
C THR A 64 -22.41 -12.88 -2.30
N LEU A 65 -22.75 -12.44 -1.10
CA LEU A 65 -21.89 -11.55 -0.31
C LEU A 65 -20.81 -12.39 0.36
N GLY A 66 -19.56 -12.18 -0.03
CA GLY A 66 -18.40 -12.81 0.58
C GLY A 66 -17.65 -11.84 1.50
N ASP A 67 -17.02 -12.37 2.55
CA ASP A 67 -16.04 -11.62 3.33
C ASP A 67 -14.72 -11.55 2.55
N GLU A 68 -14.16 -10.34 2.45
CA GLU A 68 -12.82 -10.08 1.95
C GLU A 68 -11.97 -9.65 3.14
N PRO A 69 -10.93 -10.42 3.52
CA PRO A 69 -10.07 -10.06 4.63
C PRO A 69 -9.34 -8.75 4.38
N GLY A 70 -8.94 -8.07 5.45
CA GLY A 70 -8.02 -6.94 5.36
C GLY A 70 -6.70 -7.36 4.73
N ARG A 71 -5.94 -6.42 4.18
CA ARG A 71 -4.66 -6.72 3.53
C ARG A 71 -3.57 -5.77 3.99
N ILE A 72 -2.36 -6.29 4.08
CA ILE A 72 -1.14 -5.48 4.17
C ILE A 72 -0.41 -5.59 2.83
N VAL A 73 -0.10 -4.44 2.23
CA VAL A 73 0.49 -4.36 0.89
C VAL A 73 1.73 -3.48 0.96
N ILE A 74 2.87 -4.05 0.56
CA ILE A 74 4.11 -3.31 0.33
C ILE A 74 4.18 -3.01 -1.15
N TRP A 75 4.39 -1.75 -1.51
CA TRP A 75 4.39 -1.32 -2.90
C TRP A 75 5.37 -0.18 -3.11
N ARG A 76 5.90 -0.11 -4.33
CA ARG A 76 6.83 0.91 -4.78
C ARG A 76 6.10 1.93 -5.65
N TRP A 77 6.22 3.21 -5.32
CA TRP A 77 5.79 4.31 -6.16
C TRP A 77 6.82 4.56 -7.27
N LEU A 78 6.45 4.25 -8.51
CA LEU A 78 7.34 4.38 -9.68
C LEU A 78 7.52 5.84 -10.12
N GLY A 79 6.65 6.74 -9.65
CA GLY A 79 6.72 8.17 -9.93
C GLY A 79 7.79 8.92 -9.15
N TRP A 80 8.45 8.30 -8.15
CA TRP A 80 9.37 9.02 -7.26
C TRP A 80 10.46 9.81 -8.02
N ASN A 81 11.24 9.15 -8.89
CA ASN A 81 12.34 9.80 -9.61
C ASN A 81 11.89 10.89 -10.59
N ARG A 82 10.63 10.85 -11.05
CA ARG A 82 10.06 11.89 -11.91
C ARG A 82 9.85 13.19 -11.13
N PHE A 83 9.46 13.07 -9.86
CA PHE A 83 9.11 14.19 -9.00
C PHE A 83 10.30 14.66 -8.15
N PHE A 84 11.14 13.74 -7.73
CA PHE A 84 12.31 13.96 -6.89
C PHE A 84 13.55 13.32 -7.53
N PRO A 85 14.01 13.82 -8.69
CA PRO A 85 15.19 13.30 -9.33
C PRO A 85 16.41 13.44 -8.41
N PRO A 86 17.31 12.43 -8.38
CA PRO A 86 18.58 12.57 -7.66
C PRO A 86 19.35 13.76 -8.22
N ASP A 87 20.10 14.46 -7.36
CA ASP A 87 21.01 15.55 -7.72
C ASP A 87 20.35 16.85 -8.23
N HIS A 88 19.03 16.94 -8.22
CA HIS A 88 18.29 18.10 -8.73
C HIS A 88 17.42 18.72 -7.65
N VAL A 89 17.38 20.06 -7.63
CA VAL A 89 16.44 20.79 -6.77
C VAL A 89 15.01 20.47 -7.25
N PRO A 90 14.10 20.03 -6.35
CA PRO A 90 12.73 19.74 -6.73
C PRO A 90 12.09 20.92 -7.47
N GLN A 91 11.43 20.64 -8.58
CA GLN A 91 10.83 21.69 -9.41
C GLN A 91 9.82 22.53 -8.59
N GLY A 92 9.82 23.84 -8.80
CA GLY A 92 8.90 24.75 -8.12
C GLY A 92 7.43 24.38 -8.36
N VAL A 93 7.12 23.87 -9.55
CA VAL A 93 5.78 23.40 -9.92
C VAL A 93 5.84 21.90 -10.20
N MET A 94 5.29 21.11 -9.28
CA MET A 94 5.11 19.66 -9.47
C MET A 94 3.62 19.42 -9.67
N ARG A 95 3.22 19.15 -10.91
CA ARG A 95 1.84 18.77 -11.23
C ARG A 95 1.83 17.26 -11.43
N GLY A 96 0.90 16.57 -10.76
CA GLY A 96 0.60 15.18 -11.08
C GLY A 96 0.25 15.04 -12.57
N CYS A 97 0.36 13.84 -13.14
CA CYS A 97 -0.03 13.66 -14.54
C CYS A 97 -1.53 13.98 -14.66
N ILE A 98 -1.87 14.93 -15.55
CA ILE A 98 -3.27 15.33 -15.76
C ILE A 98 -4.09 14.14 -16.26
N SER A 99 -3.45 13.20 -16.94
CA SER A 99 -4.07 11.97 -17.44
C SER A 99 -4.36 10.92 -16.36
N ASP A 100 -3.62 10.88 -15.24
CA ASP A 100 -3.65 9.74 -14.31
C ASP A 100 -3.95 10.11 -12.84
N TYR A 101 -4.22 11.38 -12.54
CA TYR A 101 -4.45 11.84 -11.15
C TYR A 101 -5.66 11.21 -10.44
N ARG A 102 -6.50 10.44 -11.14
CA ARG A 102 -7.62 9.67 -10.53
C ARG A 102 -7.25 8.22 -10.26
N GLN A 103 -6.52 7.59 -11.19
CA GLN A 103 -6.26 6.15 -11.20
C GLN A 103 -4.87 5.88 -11.82
N SER A 104 -3.83 6.28 -11.10
CA SER A 104 -2.45 6.11 -11.53
C SER A 104 -2.02 4.66 -11.41
N GLU A 105 -1.41 4.13 -12.47
CA GLU A 105 -0.76 2.83 -12.50
C GLU A 105 0.75 2.95 -12.23
N SER A 106 1.23 4.13 -11.80
CA SER A 106 2.64 4.38 -11.50
C SER A 106 3.09 3.74 -10.17
N PHE A 107 2.76 2.48 -9.95
CA PHE A 107 3.14 1.71 -8.77
C PHE A 107 3.42 0.24 -9.10
N LYS A 108 4.16 -0.43 -8.22
CA LYS A 108 4.39 -1.88 -8.29
C LYS A 108 4.17 -2.50 -6.93
N ILE A 109 3.25 -3.46 -6.82
CA ILE A 109 3.09 -4.25 -5.60
C ILE A 109 4.31 -5.16 -5.44
N LEU A 110 5.02 -5.02 -4.33
CA LEU A 110 6.17 -5.82 -3.97
C LEU A 110 5.76 -7.05 -3.20
N SER A 111 4.87 -6.91 -2.21
CA SER A 111 4.36 -8.01 -1.38
C SER A 111 2.91 -7.71 -0.95
N SER A 112 2.11 -8.76 -0.74
CA SER A 112 0.73 -8.64 -0.30
C SER A 112 0.35 -9.84 0.55
N TYR A 113 -0.18 -9.59 1.75
CA TYR A 113 -0.65 -10.62 2.66
C TYR A 113 -2.07 -10.31 3.14
N SER A 114 -2.86 -11.36 3.37
CA SER A 114 -4.14 -11.24 4.06
C SER A 114 -3.92 -11.11 5.55
N LEU A 115 -4.80 -10.33 6.18
CA LEU A 115 -4.88 -10.16 7.62
C LEU A 115 -6.11 -10.89 8.14
N GLN A 116 -6.07 -11.33 9.39
CA GLN A 116 -7.25 -11.85 10.06
C GLN A 116 -8.33 -10.76 10.14
N SER A 117 -9.60 -11.11 10.00
CA SER A 117 -10.72 -10.14 10.03
C SER A 117 -10.82 -9.35 11.34
N THR A 118 -10.18 -9.81 12.41
CA THR A 118 -10.08 -9.12 13.70
C THR A 118 -8.98 -8.06 13.75
N THR A 119 -8.04 -8.06 12.79
CA THR A 119 -6.92 -7.11 12.74
C THR A 119 -7.38 -5.77 12.19
N LEU A 120 -7.81 -4.88 13.09
CA LEU A 120 -8.28 -3.54 12.71
C LEU A 120 -7.20 -2.46 12.83
N LYS A 121 -6.11 -2.75 13.54
CA LYS A 121 -5.04 -1.80 13.81
C LYS A 121 -3.71 -2.49 13.63
N LEU A 122 -2.78 -1.77 13.03
CA LEU A 122 -1.37 -2.14 13.01
C LEU A 122 -0.54 -0.87 13.03
N HIS A 123 0.64 -0.97 13.61
CA HIS A 123 1.63 0.09 13.63
C HIS A 123 2.84 -0.34 12.82
N VAL A 124 3.30 0.56 11.95
CA VAL A 124 4.53 0.36 11.19
C VAL A 124 5.58 1.27 11.78
N SER A 125 6.66 0.67 12.27
CA SER A 125 7.84 1.41 12.68
C SER A 125 8.89 1.29 11.58
N ALA A 126 9.00 2.33 10.76
CA ALA A 126 10.10 2.46 9.82
C ALA A 126 11.26 3.19 10.49
N PRO A 127 12.51 2.75 10.31
CA PRO A 127 13.64 3.43 10.90
C PRO A 127 13.79 4.83 10.30
N PHE A 128 13.90 5.83 11.17
CA PHE A 128 14.36 7.14 10.75
C PHE A 128 15.86 7.05 10.46
N VAL A 129 16.24 7.24 9.20
CA VAL A 129 17.66 7.37 8.84
C VAL A 129 18.13 8.70 9.41
N SER A 130 18.96 8.65 10.44
CA SER A 130 19.60 9.84 10.98
C SER A 130 20.47 10.46 9.88
N PRO A 131 20.28 11.74 9.52
CA PRO A 131 21.09 12.40 8.49
C PRO A 131 22.57 12.45 8.87
N ASP A 132 22.88 12.51 10.17
CA ASP A 132 24.25 12.69 10.66
C ASP A 132 25.06 11.39 10.65
N THR A 133 24.42 10.25 10.94
CA THR A 133 25.12 8.96 11.09
C THR A 133 24.84 7.99 9.96
N GLY A 134 23.79 8.21 9.16
CA GLY A 134 23.32 7.27 8.14
C GLY A 134 22.88 5.90 8.68
N SER A 135 22.93 5.69 10.00
CA SER A 135 22.65 4.41 10.64
C SER A 135 21.17 4.32 11.00
N THR A 136 20.51 3.22 10.60
CA THR A 136 19.18 2.88 11.09
C THR A 136 19.30 2.17 12.44
N PRO A 137 18.50 2.53 13.45
CA PRO A 137 18.59 1.87 14.76
C PRO A 137 18.03 0.45 14.75
N HIS A 138 17.18 0.11 13.78
CA HIS A 138 16.56 -1.20 13.60
C HIS A 138 16.03 -1.35 12.16
N ASP A 139 15.66 -2.57 11.78
CA ASP A 139 14.92 -2.85 10.55
C ASP A 139 13.46 -2.37 10.66
N PRO A 140 12.76 -2.13 9.54
CA PRO A 140 11.34 -1.78 9.58
C PRO A 140 10.48 -2.91 10.17
N LEU A 141 9.66 -2.59 11.17
CA LEU A 141 8.83 -3.57 11.89
C LEU A 141 7.33 -3.28 11.70
N VAL A 142 6.53 -4.34 11.64
CA VAL A 142 5.06 -4.29 11.79
C VAL A 142 4.71 -4.82 13.17
N LEU A 143 3.95 -4.03 13.93
CA LEU A 143 3.39 -4.42 15.22
C LEU A 143 1.87 -4.58 15.06
N VAL A 144 1.37 -5.76 15.37
CA VAL A 144 -0.04 -6.10 15.31
C VAL A 144 -0.54 -6.46 16.72
N PRO A 145 -1.35 -5.60 17.36
CA PRO A 145 -1.97 -5.94 18.63
C PRO A 145 -3.00 -7.07 18.41
N MET A 146 -2.89 -8.12 19.22
CA MET A 146 -3.74 -9.31 19.19
C MET A 146 -4.18 -9.62 20.63
N GLU A 147 -5.28 -9.02 21.06
CA GLU A 147 -5.81 -9.16 22.42
C GLU A 147 -4.73 -8.87 23.48
N LYS A 148 -4.14 -9.90 24.10
CA LYS A 148 -3.13 -9.78 25.19
C LYS A 148 -1.69 -9.91 24.71
N THR A 149 -1.47 -10.02 23.41
CA THR A 149 -0.14 -10.09 22.80
C THR A 149 0.02 -9.02 21.73
N ILE A 150 1.28 -8.70 21.42
CA ILE A 150 1.64 -7.94 20.23
C ILE A 150 2.51 -8.83 19.39
N ARG A 151 2.05 -9.13 18.17
CA ARG A 151 2.86 -9.82 17.16
C ARG A 151 3.75 -8.80 16.46
N ILE A 152 5.05 -9.08 16.41
CA ILE A 152 6.08 -8.21 15.85
C ILE A 152 6.72 -8.95 14.69
N MET A 153 6.71 -8.38 13.50
CA MET A 153 7.28 -9.00 12.29
C MET A 153 8.26 -8.03 11.64
N ASN A 154 9.38 -8.57 11.14
CA ASN A 154 10.33 -7.79 10.35
C ASN A 154 9.85 -7.70 8.90
N ILE A 155 9.76 -6.48 8.38
CA ILE A 155 9.29 -6.24 7.01
C ILE A 155 10.30 -6.79 5.98
N THR A 156 11.58 -6.91 6.34
CA THR A 156 12.59 -7.50 5.45
C THR A 156 12.34 -8.97 5.15
N ASP A 157 11.57 -9.65 6.00
CA ASP A 157 11.26 -11.09 5.85
C ASP A 157 10.03 -11.32 4.95
N PHE A 158 9.40 -10.24 4.48
CA PHE A 158 8.25 -10.33 3.57
C PHE A 158 8.73 -10.77 2.20
N LYS A 159 8.13 -11.84 1.68
CA LYS A 159 8.48 -12.43 0.39
C LYS A 159 7.94 -11.58 -0.75
N PRO A 160 8.74 -11.35 -1.81
CA PRO A 160 8.24 -10.72 -3.02
C PRO A 160 7.08 -11.51 -3.62
N ARG A 161 6.08 -10.81 -4.13
CA ARG A 161 4.97 -11.37 -4.90
C ARG A 161 5.56 -12.13 -6.09
N LYS A 162 5.15 -13.39 -6.23
CA LYS A 162 5.49 -14.19 -7.42
C LYS A 162 4.99 -13.44 -8.66
N PRO A 163 5.84 -13.26 -9.70
CA PRO A 163 5.39 -12.63 -10.93
C PRO A 163 4.21 -13.44 -11.49
N PRO A 164 3.23 -12.79 -12.12
CA PRO A 164 2.21 -13.53 -12.85
C PRO A 164 2.91 -14.45 -13.87
N PRO A 165 2.35 -15.65 -14.15
CA PRO A 165 2.92 -16.54 -15.13
C PRO A 165 3.11 -15.80 -16.46
N CYS A 166 4.30 -15.93 -17.03
CA CYS A 166 4.66 -15.36 -18.33
C CYS A 166 4.84 -16.53 -19.31
N PRO A 167 4.24 -16.49 -20.51
CA PRO A 167 3.42 -15.41 -21.06
C PRO A 167 2.04 -15.28 -20.38
N LEU A 168 1.54 -14.05 -20.25
CA LEU A 168 0.09 -13.82 -20.14
C LEU A 168 -0.51 -14.55 -21.34
N ASP A 169 -1.41 -15.51 -21.11
CA ASP A 169 -1.96 -16.43 -22.12
C ASP A 169 -1.87 -15.89 -23.55
N ASN A 170 -1.36 -16.71 -24.48
CA ASN A 170 -1.06 -16.33 -25.87
C ASN A 170 -2.12 -15.45 -26.54
N VAL A 171 -3.39 -15.55 -26.14
CA VAL A 171 -4.51 -14.69 -26.53
C VAL A 171 -4.21 -13.19 -26.36
N LEU A 172 -3.65 -12.75 -25.22
CA LEU A 172 -3.35 -11.33 -24.98
C LEU A 172 -2.13 -10.88 -25.79
N ALA A 173 -1.10 -11.74 -25.88
CA ALA A 173 0.07 -11.47 -26.71
C ALA A 173 -0.31 -11.36 -28.21
N GLU A 174 -1.25 -12.18 -28.68
CA GLU A 174 -1.82 -12.10 -30.02
C GLU A 174 -2.69 -10.86 -30.21
N GLN A 175 -3.47 -10.44 -29.21
CA GLN A 175 -4.24 -9.19 -29.27
C GLN A 175 -3.34 -7.95 -29.30
N ILE A 176 -2.28 -7.91 -28.49
CA ILE A 176 -1.28 -6.82 -28.52
C ILE A 176 -0.55 -6.80 -29.87
N ARG A 177 -0.20 -7.97 -30.44
CA ARG A 177 0.34 -8.06 -31.80
C ARG A 177 -0.65 -7.53 -32.84
N LYS A 178 -1.94 -7.81 -32.71
CA LYS A 178 -2.98 -7.28 -33.61
C LYS A 178 -3.16 -5.76 -33.47
N LEU A 179 -2.97 -5.19 -32.27
CA LEU A 179 -3.04 -3.74 -32.05
C LEU A 179 -1.84 -2.96 -32.61
N ASN A 180 -0.69 -3.61 -32.78
CA ASN A 180 0.51 -3.00 -33.37
C ASN A 180 0.54 -3.01 -34.92
N ILE A 181 -0.56 -3.32 -35.61
CA ILE A 181 -0.61 -3.38 -37.08
C ILE A 181 -1.74 -2.47 -37.60
N THR A 182 -1.60 -1.17 -37.41
CA THR A 182 -2.07 -0.18 -38.39
C THR A 182 -1.22 1.08 -38.25
N THR A 183 0.05 1.00 -38.67
CA THR A 183 0.78 2.21 -39.02
C THR A 183 0.05 2.78 -40.23
N PRO A 184 -0.63 3.94 -40.13
CA PRO A 184 -1.29 4.52 -41.29
C PRO A 184 -0.20 4.77 -42.34
N GLN A 185 -0.34 4.13 -43.50
CA GLN A 185 0.40 4.57 -44.67
C GLN A 185 0.04 6.04 -44.88
N PRO A 186 1.01 6.92 -45.18
CA PRO A 186 0.71 8.27 -45.61
C PRO A 186 -0.01 8.21 -46.95
N GLU A 187 -1.33 8.16 -46.92
CA GLU A 187 -2.16 8.47 -48.07
C GLU A 187 -2.00 9.96 -48.34
N VAL A 188 -1.28 10.25 -49.41
CA VAL A 188 -1.26 11.56 -50.06
C VAL A 188 -2.65 11.72 -50.69
N SER A 189 -3.52 12.53 -50.07
CA SER A 189 -4.76 12.98 -50.71
C SER A 189 -4.80 14.50 -50.74
N GLU A 190 -4.83 14.96 -51.99
CA GLU A 190 -5.04 16.34 -52.42
C GLU A 190 -6.43 16.84 -52.02
N GLU A 191 -6.47 18.15 -51.81
CA GLU A 191 -7.55 19.13 -51.79
C GLU A 191 -9.02 18.68 -51.98
N GLY A 192 -9.86 19.13 -51.03
CA GLY A 192 -11.10 19.83 -51.36
C GLY A 192 -12.41 19.04 -51.19
N HIS A 193 -13.15 19.31 -50.12
CA HIS A 193 -14.55 19.76 -50.17
C HIS A 193 -15.14 19.91 -48.76
N GLU A 194 -15.69 21.09 -48.48
CA GLU A 194 -16.54 21.38 -47.32
C GLU A 194 -17.95 20.86 -47.60
N GLU A 195 -18.43 19.88 -46.81
CA GLU A 195 -19.87 19.61 -46.67
C GLU A 195 -20.24 19.39 -45.19
N GLU A 196 -21.25 20.15 -44.76
CA GLU A 196 -21.95 20.02 -43.50
C GLU A 196 -22.71 18.69 -43.43
N GLY A 197 -22.35 17.83 -42.46
CA GLY A 197 -22.93 16.49 -42.34
C GLY A 197 -23.07 15.99 -40.90
N THR A 198 -24.29 16.14 -40.38
CA THR A 198 -25.06 15.19 -39.54
C THR A 198 -24.31 14.36 -38.49
N GLN A 199 -24.51 14.72 -37.22
CA GLN A 199 -24.08 13.99 -36.03
C GLN A 199 -24.77 12.61 -35.91
N SER A 200 -24.16 11.58 -36.49
CA SER A 200 -24.50 10.18 -36.21
C SER A 200 -23.99 9.79 -34.82
N LYS A 201 -24.93 9.54 -33.89
CA LYS A 201 -24.68 8.94 -32.58
C LYS A 201 -24.26 7.47 -32.73
N SER A 202 -22.99 7.22 -33.05
CA SER A 202 -22.40 5.88 -32.92
C SER A 202 -22.28 5.54 -31.44
N GLY A 203 -23.12 4.62 -30.96
CA GLY A 203 -23.00 4.08 -29.61
C GLY A 203 -21.61 3.48 -29.38
N PRO A 204 -21.04 3.62 -28.16
CA PRO A 204 -19.73 3.07 -27.87
C PRO A 204 -19.73 1.56 -28.16
N PRO A 205 -18.65 1.03 -28.78
CA PRO A 205 -18.55 -0.39 -29.06
C PRO A 205 -18.70 -1.19 -27.76
N PRO A 206 -19.35 -2.37 -27.79
CA PRO A 206 -19.47 -3.23 -26.63
C PRO A 206 -18.06 -3.56 -26.14
N THR A 207 -17.74 -3.09 -24.93
CA THR A 207 -16.47 -3.35 -24.26
C THR A 207 -16.33 -4.86 -24.12
N THR A 208 -15.51 -5.45 -24.99
CA THR A 208 -15.15 -6.87 -24.94
C THR A 208 -14.65 -7.16 -23.53
N GLY A 209 -15.29 -8.11 -22.86
CA GLY A 209 -15.07 -8.40 -21.45
C GLY A 209 -13.59 -8.55 -21.16
N ASN A 210 -13.03 -7.59 -20.44
CA ASN A 210 -11.66 -7.65 -19.97
C ASN A 210 -11.53 -8.91 -19.13
N HIS A 211 -10.74 -9.87 -19.60
CA HIS A 211 -10.30 -10.99 -18.78
C HIS A 211 -9.55 -10.40 -17.59
N ILE A 212 -10.22 -10.32 -16.44
CA ILE A 212 -9.61 -9.92 -15.18
C ILE A 212 -8.59 -11.01 -14.86
N PRO A 213 -7.28 -10.68 -14.78
CA PRO A 213 -6.26 -11.65 -14.43
C PRO A 213 -6.66 -12.37 -13.14
N VAL A 214 -6.65 -13.70 -13.15
CA VAL A 214 -7.00 -14.51 -11.97
C VAL A 214 -6.12 -14.04 -10.81
N GLU A 215 -6.74 -13.38 -9.84
CA GLU A 215 -6.03 -12.82 -8.72
C GLU A 215 -5.64 -13.97 -7.79
N VAL A 216 -4.34 -14.25 -7.72
CA VAL A 216 -3.80 -15.21 -6.75
C VAL A 216 -4.17 -14.72 -5.35
N SER A 217 -4.90 -15.56 -4.60
CA SER A 217 -5.24 -15.26 -3.21
C SER A 217 -3.96 -14.96 -2.43
N PRO A 218 -3.87 -13.82 -1.74
CA PRO A 218 -2.69 -13.51 -0.93
C PRO A 218 -2.51 -14.54 0.19
N GLU A 219 -1.25 -14.79 0.55
CA GLU A 219 -0.88 -15.68 1.68
C GLU A 219 -1.30 -15.03 3.01
N ASP A 220 -1.61 -15.86 4.02
CA ASP A 220 -1.91 -15.39 5.39
C ASP A 220 -0.64 -14.85 6.04
N LEU A 221 -0.68 -13.60 6.51
CA LEU A 221 0.50 -12.92 7.09
C LEU A 221 1.10 -13.71 8.27
N PHE A 222 0.26 -14.19 9.19
CA PHE A 222 0.69 -14.78 10.46
C PHE A 222 1.26 -16.18 10.29
N GLN A 223 0.88 -16.87 9.20
CA GLN A 223 1.42 -18.17 8.84
C GLN A 223 2.67 -18.07 7.98
N SER A 224 2.81 -16.99 7.21
CA SER A 224 3.82 -16.89 6.15
C SER A 224 5.07 -16.12 6.54
N VAL A 225 4.97 -15.24 7.55
CA VAL A 225 6.08 -14.40 8.03
C VAL A 225 6.40 -14.75 9.47
N GLU A 226 7.66 -15.08 9.73
CA GLU A 226 8.15 -15.32 11.09
C GLU A 226 8.08 -14.02 11.91
N GLY A 227 7.72 -14.14 13.18
CA GLY A 227 7.61 -13.00 14.07
C GLY A 227 7.78 -13.40 15.52
N TRP A 228 7.97 -12.38 16.35
CA TRP A 228 8.09 -12.52 17.81
C TRP A 228 6.81 -12.03 18.48
N GLU A 229 6.59 -12.45 19.72
CA GLU A 229 5.44 -12.05 20.51
C GLU A 229 5.87 -11.36 21.79
N ALA A 230 5.36 -10.16 22.01
CA ALA A 230 5.39 -9.51 23.30
C ALA A 230 4.06 -9.83 24.02
N SER A 231 4.12 -10.69 25.02
CA SER A 231 2.96 -11.05 25.83
C SER A 231 2.93 -10.28 27.15
N VAL A 232 1.74 -9.90 27.62
CA VAL A 232 1.55 -9.33 28.97
C VAL A 232 1.68 -10.42 30.05
N THR A 233 1.46 -11.70 29.72
CA THR A 233 1.38 -12.79 30.70
C THR A 233 2.72 -13.19 31.33
N GLN A 234 3.85 -12.72 30.81
CA GLN A 234 5.18 -13.04 31.38
C GLN A 234 5.49 -12.26 32.66
N THR A 235 4.62 -11.33 33.07
CA THR A 235 4.80 -10.58 34.30
C THR A 235 4.26 -11.40 35.49
N GLU A 236 5.07 -12.31 36.02
CA GLU A 236 4.75 -13.26 37.12
C GLU A 236 4.24 -12.61 38.43
N THR A 237 4.27 -11.28 38.53
CA THR A 237 4.09 -10.55 39.79
C THR A 237 2.67 -10.04 40.07
N MET A 238 1.69 -10.21 39.19
CA MET A 238 0.33 -9.74 39.46
C MET A 238 -0.74 -10.83 39.31
N ASN A 239 -1.30 -11.24 40.46
CA ASN A 239 -2.58 -11.95 40.64
C ASN A 239 -3.80 -11.14 40.13
N ARG A 240 -3.67 -10.38 39.03
CA ARG A 240 -4.79 -9.71 38.37
C ARG A 240 -5.36 -10.65 37.32
N THR A 241 -6.42 -11.34 37.69
CA THR A 241 -7.14 -12.34 36.88
C THR A 241 -7.69 -11.82 35.54
N THR A 242 -7.64 -10.51 35.25
CA THR A 242 -8.08 -9.95 33.96
C THR A 242 -7.27 -8.73 33.53
N LEU A 243 -6.07 -8.95 32.97
CA LEU A 243 -5.35 -7.89 32.26
C LEU A 243 -6.15 -7.46 31.02
N PRO A 244 -6.36 -6.15 30.77
CA PRO A 244 -7.11 -5.65 29.63
C PRO A 244 -6.39 -5.89 28.31
N ASP A 245 -7.17 -6.10 27.25
CA ASP A 245 -6.64 -6.24 25.89
C ASP A 245 -5.90 -4.97 25.44
N ILE A 246 -4.87 -5.18 24.62
CA ILE A 246 -4.04 -4.18 23.96
C ILE A 246 -4.79 -3.69 22.73
N ASN A 247 -5.17 -2.42 22.74
CA ASN A 247 -5.93 -1.80 21.67
C ASN A 247 -5.05 -1.11 20.63
N SER A 248 -3.82 -0.76 20.96
CA SER A 248 -2.87 -0.08 20.09
C SER A 248 -1.46 -0.28 20.61
N CYS A 249 -0.48 -0.20 19.72
CA CYS A 249 0.92 -0.26 20.10
C CYS A 249 1.76 0.65 19.22
N GLU A 250 2.94 1.01 19.71
CA GLU A 250 3.93 1.84 19.02
C GLU A 250 5.33 1.42 19.45
N LEU A 251 6.30 1.58 18.55
CA LEU A 251 7.71 1.39 18.85
C LEU A 251 8.35 2.76 19.18
N ALA A 252 8.88 2.89 20.39
CA ALA A 252 9.43 4.12 20.94
C ALA A 252 10.95 4.01 21.21
N TYR A 253 11.55 5.15 21.56
CA TYR A 253 12.95 5.27 21.97
C TYR A 253 13.94 4.68 20.95
N GLY A 254 13.70 4.99 19.66
CA GLY A 254 14.54 4.53 18.56
C GLY A 254 14.57 3.01 18.43
N GLY A 255 13.42 2.35 18.60
CA GLY A 255 13.31 0.90 18.41
C GLY A 255 13.65 0.03 19.61
N LYS A 256 13.78 0.62 20.81
CA LYS A 256 14.23 -0.11 22.01
C LYS A 256 13.10 -0.45 22.96
N VAL A 257 11.95 0.19 22.81
CA VAL A 257 10.80 0.03 23.71
C VAL A 257 9.55 -0.12 22.88
N ILE A 258 8.74 -1.14 23.20
CA ILE A 258 7.38 -1.26 22.67
C ILE A 258 6.44 -0.71 23.72
N LEU A 259 5.57 0.21 23.32
CA LEU A 259 4.48 0.73 24.12
C LEU A 259 3.18 0.11 23.63
N GLY A 260 2.38 -0.42 24.55
CA GLY A 260 1.03 -0.91 24.27
C GLY A 260 0.03 -0.14 25.11
N VAL A 261 -1.08 0.29 24.52
CA VAL A 261 -2.17 0.93 25.27
C VAL A 261 -3.38 0.01 25.20
N GLY A 262 -3.85 -0.41 26.37
CA GLY A 262 -5.04 -1.24 26.51
C GLY A 262 -6.27 -0.46 26.94
N ASN A 263 -7.33 -1.19 27.27
CA ASN A 263 -8.53 -0.60 27.87
C ASN A 263 -8.23 0.06 29.23
N LYS A 264 -9.07 1.04 29.61
CA LYS A 264 -8.98 1.76 30.90
C LYS A 264 -7.62 2.45 31.10
N GLU A 265 -7.06 3.01 30.04
CA GLU A 265 -5.79 3.78 30.08
C GLU A 265 -4.59 2.96 30.59
N THR A 266 -4.65 1.63 30.48
CA THR A 266 -3.52 0.77 30.88
C THR A 266 -2.39 0.90 29.87
N LEU A 267 -1.22 1.32 30.35
CA LEU A 267 0.01 1.38 29.56
C LEU A 267 0.89 0.16 29.85
N TYR A 268 1.24 -0.56 28.80
CA TYR A 268 2.20 -1.65 28.80
C TYR A 268 3.50 -1.20 28.16
N MET A 269 4.63 -1.66 28.72
CA MET A 269 5.95 -1.31 28.23
C MET A 269 6.84 -2.54 28.19
N TRP A 270 7.37 -2.87 27.01
CA TRP A 270 8.34 -3.95 26.84
C TRP A 270 9.67 -3.34 26.40
N ARG A 271 10.75 -3.71 27.09
CA ARG A 271 12.10 -3.35 26.69
C ARG A 271 12.68 -4.44 25.78
N LEU A 272 13.12 -4.05 24.60
CA LEU A 272 13.83 -4.95 23.70
C LEU A 272 15.28 -5.09 24.17
N VAL A 273 15.69 -6.32 24.42
CA VAL A 273 17.05 -6.67 24.86
C VAL A 273 17.79 -7.28 23.68
N PRO A 274 18.93 -6.72 23.25
CA PRO A 274 19.71 -7.27 22.16
C PRO A 274 20.09 -8.73 22.42
N LYS A 275 19.99 -9.56 21.37
CA LYS A 275 20.36 -10.97 21.39
C LYS A 275 21.90 -11.06 21.54
N GLY A 276 22.39 -10.96 22.77
CA GLY A 276 23.83 -10.92 23.09
C GLY A 276 24.20 -10.20 24.39
N SER A 277 23.27 -9.48 25.03
CA SER A 277 23.56 -8.75 26.28
C SER A 277 23.23 -9.52 27.57
N ARG A 278 22.76 -10.77 27.49
CA ARG A 278 22.66 -11.63 28.68
C ARG A 278 24.05 -12.18 28.99
N LYS A 279 24.83 -11.40 29.75
CA LYS A 279 26.00 -11.95 30.44
C LYS A 279 25.51 -12.99 31.44
N SER A 280 26.10 -14.18 31.35
CA SER A 280 25.95 -15.30 32.30
C SER A 280 26.27 -14.87 33.73
#